data_AF-A0A7K2ZGS2-F1
#
_entry.id   AF-A0A7K2ZGS2-F1
#
_cell.length_a   1.000
_cell.length_b   1.000
_cell.length_c   1.000
_cell.angle_alpha   90.00
_cell.angle_beta   90.00
_cell.angle_gamma   90.00
#
_symmetry.space_group_name_H-M   'P 1'
#
loop_
_entity.id
_entity.type
_entity.pdbx_description
1 polymer ?
#
loop_
_entity_poly.entity_id
_entity_poly.type
_entity_poly.pdbx_seq_one_letter_code
_entity_poly.pdbx_strand_id
1 'polypeptide(L)'
;RLCTVGDVAPGGVGRALGVADRTVRLGDTALTHRELGRAGLAVSGATVSPDGRLGAGKGVKAVTARGAAWTEPPLAALWETPSAEQAAHALRSVSRYAEPDGGGSDLLFLDVELLGSVGESGGTCLLARCDGGVSVRLAVADDDPALAHRDNLMLLATAPGTRLRIIGRLVPAPHPRLTLLACSHPTGESTVDLGFDRLSRADLPDPVAPVHSAPDRPGGPGAESPLHLLERRVEQTVPAGRAALGMLGDVTAEARRL
;
A
#
# COMPACT_ATOMS: atom_id res chain seq x y z
N ARG A 1 3.44 -13.45 -8.61
CA ARG A 1 3.47 -13.95 -7.21
C ARG A 1 4.53 -13.15 -6.47
N LEU A 2 4.21 -12.61 -5.29
CA LEU A 2 5.16 -11.92 -4.42
C LEU A 2 5.98 -12.94 -3.63
N CYS A 3 7.28 -12.68 -3.49
CA CYS A 3 8.18 -13.49 -2.67
C CYS A 3 8.95 -12.56 -1.74
N THR A 4 9.31 -13.04 -0.55
CA THR A 4 10.02 -12.25 0.45
C THR A 4 11.41 -12.82 0.74
N VAL A 5 12.36 -11.95 1.05
CA VAL A 5 13.67 -12.35 1.58
C VAL A 5 13.72 -11.94 3.04
N GLY A 6 13.93 -12.91 3.94
CA GLY A 6 13.91 -12.65 5.36
C GLY A 6 15.21 -12.00 5.85
N ASP A 7 15.16 -10.73 6.21
CA ASP A 7 16.20 -10.04 6.99
C ASP A 7 15.55 -9.21 8.11
N VAL A 8 14.76 -9.88 8.96
CA VAL A 8 14.13 -9.27 10.12
C VAL A 8 14.91 -9.67 11.36
N ALA A 9 15.37 -8.68 12.13
CA ALA A 9 15.95 -8.91 13.44
C ALA A 9 15.52 -7.80 14.41
N PRO A 10 15.31 -8.15 15.70
CA PRO A 10 14.85 -7.19 16.69
C PRO A 10 15.84 -6.03 16.83
N GLY A 11 15.31 -4.84 17.08
CA GLY A 11 16.08 -3.63 17.33
C GLY A 11 15.17 -2.40 17.46
N GLY A 12 15.74 -1.31 17.95
CA GLY A 12 15.07 0.00 17.98
C GLY A 12 15.46 0.88 16.80
N VAL A 13 15.12 2.16 16.89
CA VAL A 13 15.33 3.17 15.84
C VAL A 13 16.74 3.20 15.25
N GLY A 14 17.78 3.04 16.08
CA GLY A 14 19.17 3.02 15.60
C GLY A 14 19.47 1.89 14.60
N ARG A 15 18.77 0.75 14.73
CA ARG A 15 18.86 -0.35 13.75
C ARG A 15 18.04 -0.03 12.50
N ALA A 16 16.86 0.59 12.67
CA ALA A 16 15.99 0.96 11.55
C ALA A 16 16.68 1.96 10.61
N LEU A 17 17.40 2.95 11.14
CA LEU A 17 18.12 3.95 10.34
C LEU A 17 19.15 3.32 9.39
N GLY A 18 19.86 2.28 9.82
CA GLY A 18 20.89 1.62 9.02
C GLY A 18 20.41 0.45 8.18
N VAL A 19 19.12 0.09 8.25
CA VAL A 19 18.62 -1.13 7.58
C VAL A 19 18.66 -0.99 6.07
N ALA A 20 18.40 0.22 5.54
CA ALA A 20 18.38 0.50 4.11
C ALA A 20 19.70 0.13 3.43
N ASP A 21 20.82 0.39 4.11
CA ASP A 21 22.18 0.18 3.59
C ASP A 21 22.79 -1.15 4.07
N ARG A 22 22.01 -1.96 4.79
CA ARG A 22 22.43 -3.30 5.21
C ARG A 22 22.32 -4.27 4.04
N THR A 23 23.36 -5.08 3.87
CA THR A 23 23.42 -6.07 2.81
C THR A 23 22.44 -7.22 3.05
N VAL A 24 21.54 -7.40 2.09
CA VAL A 24 20.76 -8.61 1.84
C VAL A 24 21.58 -9.56 0.97
N ARG A 25 21.75 -10.81 1.41
CA ARG A 25 22.45 -11.85 0.66
C ARG A 25 21.46 -12.87 0.14
N LEU A 26 21.50 -13.13 -1.17
CA LEU A 26 20.76 -14.21 -1.79
C LEU A 26 21.67 -14.89 -2.81
N GLY A 27 21.99 -16.16 -2.61
CA GLY A 27 23.00 -16.85 -3.41
C GLY A 27 24.33 -16.08 -3.42
N ASP A 28 24.84 -15.82 -4.62
CA ASP A 28 26.11 -15.12 -4.84
C ASP A 28 25.99 -13.57 -4.88
N THR A 29 24.78 -13.01 -4.80
CA THR A 29 24.56 -11.55 -4.81
C THR A 29 24.53 -10.97 -3.40
N ALA A 30 25.04 -9.75 -3.30
CA ALA A 30 25.04 -8.92 -2.09
C ALA A 30 24.58 -7.53 -2.49
N LEU A 31 23.30 -7.22 -2.21
CA LEU A 31 22.70 -5.91 -2.44
C LEU A 31 22.20 -5.35 -1.12
N THR A 32 22.24 -4.04 -0.95
CA THR A 32 21.52 -3.36 0.13
C THR A 32 20.00 -3.43 -0.08
N HIS A 33 19.20 -3.22 0.96
CA HIS A 33 17.74 -3.12 0.83
C HIS A 33 17.35 -2.00 -0.16
N ARG A 34 18.07 -0.87 -0.11
CA ARG A 34 17.91 0.26 -1.03
C ARG A 34 18.18 -0.11 -2.48
N GLU A 35 19.23 -0.87 -2.76
CA GLU A 35 19.54 -1.35 -4.12
C GLU A 35 18.53 -2.40 -4.58
N LEU A 36 18.16 -3.34 -3.72
CA LEU A 36 17.21 -4.40 -4.04
C LEU A 36 15.82 -3.84 -4.38
N GLY A 37 15.38 -2.78 -3.69
CA GLY A 37 14.10 -2.12 -3.96
C GLY A 37 14.04 -1.38 -5.31
N ARG A 38 15.20 -1.13 -5.95
CA ARG A 38 15.31 -0.38 -7.22
C ARG A 38 15.83 -1.24 -8.38
N ALA A 39 16.50 -2.34 -8.08
CA ALA A 39 17.02 -3.28 -9.06
C ALA A 39 16.05 -4.45 -9.30
N GLY A 40 16.30 -5.22 -10.34
CA GLY A 40 15.75 -6.55 -10.52
C GLY A 40 16.72 -7.60 -9.99
N LEU A 41 16.21 -8.79 -9.67
CA LEU A 41 17.04 -9.93 -9.31
C LEU A 41 16.57 -11.17 -10.06
N ALA A 42 17.47 -11.76 -10.86
CA ALA A 42 17.22 -13.04 -11.50
C ALA A 42 17.72 -14.15 -10.57
N VAL A 43 16.81 -14.94 -10.02
CA VAL A 43 17.09 -15.98 -9.01
C VAL A 43 16.83 -17.36 -9.60
N SER A 44 17.76 -18.30 -9.40
CA SER A 44 17.64 -19.70 -9.81
C SER A 44 18.06 -20.63 -8.68
N GLY A 45 17.43 -21.80 -8.60
CA GLY A 45 17.70 -22.81 -7.57
C GLY A 45 17.20 -22.43 -6.16
N ALA A 46 16.50 -21.31 -6.00
CA ALA A 46 15.85 -20.94 -4.74
C ALA A 46 14.60 -21.78 -4.47
N THR A 47 14.42 -22.15 -3.20
CA THR A 47 13.17 -22.71 -2.72
C THR A 47 12.25 -21.59 -2.26
N VAL A 48 10.96 -21.74 -2.53
CA VAL A 48 9.91 -20.85 -2.00
C VAL A 48 9.16 -21.64 -0.95
N SER A 49 9.16 -21.15 0.29
CA SER A 49 8.35 -21.75 1.36
C SER A 49 6.85 -21.47 1.13
N PRO A 50 5.93 -22.17 1.83
CA PRO A 50 4.50 -21.94 1.68
C PRO A 50 4.06 -20.49 1.94
N ASP A 51 4.74 -19.79 2.86
CA ASP A 51 4.55 -18.37 3.18
C ASP A 51 5.29 -17.41 2.21
N GLY A 52 5.80 -17.93 1.09
CA GLY A 52 6.42 -17.13 0.03
C GLY A 52 7.84 -16.65 0.31
N ARG A 53 8.54 -17.19 1.31
CA ARG A 53 9.92 -16.80 1.62
C ARG A 53 10.91 -17.53 0.72
N LEU A 54 11.86 -16.79 0.18
CA LEU A 54 12.98 -17.34 -0.59
C LEU A 54 14.05 -17.90 0.34
N GLY A 55 14.40 -19.17 0.14
CA GLY A 55 15.56 -19.78 0.77
C GLY A 55 16.87 -19.37 0.09
N ALA A 56 17.92 -19.12 0.86
CA ALA A 56 19.27 -18.78 0.39
C ALA A 56 20.25 -19.96 0.50
N GLY A 57 19.82 -21.16 0.12
CA GLY A 57 20.62 -22.38 0.23
C GLY A 57 21.85 -22.44 -0.69
N LYS A 58 22.72 -23.44 -0.50
CA LYS A 58 24.00 -23.62 -1.20
C LYS A 58 23.90 -23.70 -2.74
N GLY A 59 22.73 -24.03 -3.29
CA GLY A 59 22.48 -24.12 -4.73
C GLY A 59 21.86 -22.87 -5.36
N VAL A 60 21.59 -21.84 -4.56
CA VAL A 60 20.92 -20.61 -5.02
C VAL A 60 21.91 -19.74 -5.75
N LYS A 61 21.59 -19.37 -6.98
CA LYS A 61 22.31 -18.36 -7.74
C LYS A 61 21.39 -17.20 -7.98
N ALA A 62 21.88 -16.00 -7.71
CA ALA A 62 21.15 -14.78 -8.01
C ALA A 62 22.10 -13.75 -8.59
N VAL A 63 21.62 -13.04 -9.60
CA VAL A 63 22.35 -11.98 -10.29
C VAL A 63 21.47 -10.75 -10.42
N THR A 64 22.07 -9.58 -10.30
CA THR A 64 21.39 -8.30 -10.49
C THR A 64 20.89 -8.20 -11.93
N ALA A 65 19.64 -7.80 -12.08
CA ALA A 65 19.01 -7.55 -13.36
C ALA A 65 18.40 -6.14 -13.37
N ARG A 66 17.94 -5.69 -14.54
CA ARG A 66 17.13 -4.48 -14.61
C ARG A 66 15.77 -4.75 -13.93
N GLY A 67 15.37 -3.87 -13.02
CA GLY A 67 14.03 -3.88 -12.43
C GLY A 67 12.99 -3.35 -13.42
N ALA A 68 11.72 -3.71 -13.22
CA ALA A 68 10.61 -3.10 -13.95
C ALA A 68 10.20 -1.80 -13.24
N ALA A 69 9.93 -0.73 -14.00
CA ALA A 69 9.28 0.44 -13.42
C ALA A 69 7.85 0.09 -12.97
N TRP A 70 7.27 0.87 -12.05
CA TRP A 70 5.87 0.65 -11.63
C TRP A 70 4.87 0.82 -12.78
N THR A 71 5.25 1.54 -13.83
CA THR A 71 4.49 1.75 -15.07
C THR A 71 4.72 0.67 -16.12
N GLU A 72 5.67 -0.24 -15.91
CA GLU A 72 6.03 -1.29 -16.85
C GLU A 72 5.48 -2.66 -16.40
N PRO A 73 5.08 -3.55 -17.33
CA PRO A 73 4.81 -4.94 -16.99
C PRO A 73 6.05 -5.63 -16.40
N PRO A 74 5.88 -6.54 -15.43
CA PRO A 74 4.61 -7.02 -14.89
C PRO A 74 4.06 -6.20 -13.72
N LEU A 75 4.75 -5.16 -13.26
CA LEU A 75 4.36 -4.42 -12.05
C LEU A 75 3.15 -3.52 -12.26
N ALA A 76 2.98 -2.95 -13.46
CA ALA A 76 1.82 -2.12 -13.81
C ALA A 76 0.47 -2.80 -13.49
N ALA A 77 0.38 -4.12 -13.65
CA ALA A 77 -0.83 -4.89 -13.37
C ALA A 77 -1.30 -4.81 -11.90
N LEU A 78 -0.41 -4.48 -10.95
CA LEU A 78 -0.76 -4.29 -9.54
C LEU A 78 -1.66 -3.05 -9.35
N TRP A 79 -1.42 -1.99 -10.12
CA TRP A 79 -2.24 -0.77 -10.12
C TRP A 79 -3.50 -0.89 -10.98
N GLU A 80 -3.52 -1.80 -11.96
CA GLU A 80 -4.70 -2.03 -12.80
C GLU A 80 -5.84 -2.74 -12.06
N THR A 81 -5.54 -3.43 -10.96
CA THR A 81 -6.55 -4.11 -10.13
C THR A 81 -7.43 -3.07 -9.43
N PRO A 82 -8.77 -3.15 -9.51
CA PRO A 82 -9.65 -2.18 -8.86
C PRO A 82 -9.38 -2.04 -7.36
N SER A 83 -9.36 -0.80 -6.86
CA SER A 83 -9.04 -0.49 -5.45
C SER A 83 -9.94 -1.24 -4.45
N ALA A 84 -11.22 -1.43 -4.78
CA ALA A 84 -12.16 -2.19 -3.97
C ALA A 84 -11.79 -3.68 -3.88
N GLU A 85 -11.29 -4.28 -4.97
CA GLU A 85 -10.84 -5.67 -4.98
C GLU A 85 -9.57 -5.84 -4.16
N GLN A 86 -8.62 -4.90 -4.30
CA GLN A 86 -7.40 -4.87 -3.50
C GLN A 86 -7.71 -4.73 -2.00
N ALA A 87 -8.62 -3.82 -1.63
CA ALA A 87 -9.05 -3.64 -0.24
C ALA A 87 -9.75 -4.88 0.31
N ALA A 88 -10.63 -5.51 -0.47
CA ALA A 88 -11.29 -6.75 -0.07
C ALA A 88 -10.28 -7.90 0.11
N HIS A 89 -9.25 -7.97 -0.73
CA HIS A 89 -8.14 -8.92 -0.58
C HIS A 89 -7.36 -8.66 0.70
N ALA A 90 -6.94 -7.42 0.94
CA ALA A 90 -6.20 -7.02 2.14
C ALA A 90 -6.98 -7.27 3.44
N LEU A 91 -8.30 -7.00 3.45
CA LEU A 91 -9.15 -7.30 4.60
C LEU A 91 -9.26 -8.80 4.88
N ARG A 92 -9.29 -9.63 3.83
CA ARG A 92 -9.29 -11.08 3.97
C ARG A 92 -7.95 -11.59 4.52
N SER A 93 -6.82 -11.04 4.08
CA SER A 93 -5.50 -11.49 4.52
C SER A 93 -5.17 -11.14 5.97
N VAL A 94 -5.71 -10.04 6.51
CA VAL A 94 -5.55 -9.67 7.93
C VAL A 94 -6.59 -10.30 8.86
N SER A 95 -7.51 -11.12 8.32
CA SER A 95 -8.50 -11.84 9.11
C SER A 95 -7.84 -12.86 10.02
N ARG A 96 -8.36 -13.04 11.25
CA ARG A 96 -7.87 -14.07 12.18
C ARG A 96 -8.01 -15.50 11.66
N TYR A 97 -8.82 -15.69 10.62
CA TYR A 97 -9.05 -16.97 9.95
C TYR A 97 -8.36 -17.06 8.59
N ALA A 98 -7.52 -16.09 8.25
CA ALA A 98 -6.74 -16.15 7.02
C ALA A 98 -5.73 -17.30 7.13
N GLU A 99 -5.69 -18.15 6.12
CA GLU A 99 -4.50 -18.96 5.89
C GLU A 99 -3.30 -18.02 5.73
N PRO A 100 -2.12 -18.37 6.25
CA PRO A 100 -0.92 -17.56 6.08
C PRO A 100 -0.61 -17.44 4.59
N ASP A 101 -1.04 -16.33 4.00
CA ASP A 101 -0.78 -16.02 2.61
C ASP A 101 0.63 -15.41 2.48
N GLY A 102 1.18 -15.45 1.27
CA GLY A 102 2.50 -14.89 1.00
C GLY A 102 2.61 -13.42 1.43
N GLY A 103 3.80 -13.01 1.86
CA GLY A 103 4.04 -11.63 2.30
C GLY A 103 3.61 -10.58 1.27
N GLY A 104 2.90 -9.56 1.74
CA GLY A 104 2.41 -8.44 0.91
C GLY A 104 0.95 -8.55 0.45
N SER A 105 0.21 -9.56 0.90
CA SER A 105 -1.21 -9.74 0.60
C SER A 105 -2.13 -8.65 1.17
N ASP A 106 -1.63 -7.82 2.09
CA ASP A 106 -2.32 -6.70 2.73
C ASP A 106 -1.88 -5.32 2.19
N LEU A 107 -1.09 -5.32 1.12
CA LEU A 107 -0.68 -4.11 0.40
C LEU A 107 -1.74 -3.68 -0.60
N LEU A 108 -1.90 -2.37 -0.74
CA LEU A 108 -2.70 -1.73 -1.77
C LEU A 108 -1.78 -0.89 -2.65
N PHE A 109 -2.02 -0.96 -3.96
CA PHE A 109 -1.33 -0.28 -5.04
C PHE A 109 -2.33 0.67 -5.70
N LEU A 110 -2.24 1.96 -5.39
CA LEU A 110 -3.25 2.94 -5.77
C LEU A 110 -2.62 4.10 -6.52
N ASP A 111 -3.32 4.58 -7.56
CA ASP A 111 -3.13 5.92 -8.10
C ASP A 111 -3.99 6.90 -7.27
N VAL A 112 -3.38 7.99 -6.81
CA VAL A 112 -4.03 8.96 -5.94
C VAL A 112 -3.67 10.40 -6.30
N GLU A 113 -4.60 11.31 -6.05
CA GLU A 113 -4.36 12.76 -6.05
C GLU A 113 -4.30 13.27 -4.62
N LEU A 114 -3.25 14.02 -4.28
CA LEU A 114 -3.09 14.59 -2.94
C LEU A 114 -4.06 15.77 -2.75
N LEU A 115 -4.76 15.80 -1.63
CA LEU A 115 -5.70 16.89 -1.29
C LEU A 115 -5.17 17.80 -0.18
N GLY A 116 -4.12 17.38 0.53
CA GLY A 116 -3.48 18.13 1.61
C GLY A 116 -3.66 17.47 2.98
N SER A 117 -3.30 18.19 4.05
CA SER A 117 -3.36 17.65 5.42
C SER A 117 -4.76 17.73 6.03
N VAL A 118 -5.14 16.72 6.81
CA VAL A 118 -6.32 16.70 7.67
C VAL A 118 -5.89 16.46 9.12
N GLY A 119 -6.42 17.25 10.05
CA GLY A 119 -6.20 17.07 11.50
C GLY A 119 -7.25 16.12 12.09
N GLU A 120 -6.79 15.19 12.93
CA GLU A 120 -7.64 14.24 13.66
C GLU A 120 -7.17 14.10 15.11
N SER A 121 -7.99 13.46 15.95
CA SER A 121 -7.65 13.22 17.36
C SER A 121 -6.34 12.46 17.57
N GLY A 122 -5.89 11.71 16.55
CA GLY A 122 -4.61 10.98 16.54
C GLY A 122 -3.45 11.70 15.86
N GLY A 123 -3.62 12.97 15.46
CA GLY A 123 -2.60 13.76 14.77
C GLY A 123 -2.98 14.14 13.33
N THR A 124 -1.99 14.58 12.56
CA THR A 124 -2.17 15.02 11.17
C THR A 124 -2.00 13.84 10.22
N CYS A 125 -2.93 13.68 9.29
CA CYS A 125 -2.85 12.71 8.19
C CYS A 125 -2.84 13.44 6.85
N LEU A 126 -2.38 12.78 5.81
CA LEU A 126 -2.48 13.28 4.43
C LEU A 126 -3.77 12.73 3.81
N LEU A 127 -4.63 13.61 3.34
CA LEU A 127 -5.83 13.24 2.60
C LEU A 127 -5.47 13.09 1.13
N ALA A 128 -5.89 11.97 0.54
CA ALA A 128 -5.73 11.71 -0.89
C ALA A 128 -7.04 11.18 -1.47
N ARG A 129 -7.25 11.40 -2.75
CA ARG A 129 -8.38 10.87 -3.51
C ARG A 129 -7.88 9.80 -4.47
N CYS A 130 -8.40 8.59 -4.31
CA CYS A 130 -8.12 7.49 -5.22
C CYS A 130 -8.95 7.61 -6.50
N ASP A 131 -8.51 6.88 -7.51
CA ASP A 131 -9.33 6.59 -8.68
C ASP A 131 -10.68 5.98 -8.25
N GLY A 132 -11.78 6.51 -8.79
CA GLY A 132 -13.15 6.22 -8.35
C GLY A 132 -13.70 7.18 -7.29
N GLY A 133 -12.96 8.22 -6.90
CA GLY A 133 -13.45 9.32 -6.06
C GLY A 133 -13.43 9.03 -4.55
N VAL A 134 -12.97 7.85 -4.14
CA VAL A 134 -12.86 7.47 -2.72
C VAL A 134 -11.75 8.28 -2.06
N SER A 135 -12.09 8.95 -0.96
CA SER A 135 -11.10 9.65 -0.13
C SER A 135 -10.45 8.68 0.85
N VAL A 136 -9.13 8.69 0.88
CA VAL A 136 -8.30 7.84 1.73
C VAL A 136 -7.38 8.69 2.59
N ARG A 137 -7.26 8.32 3.86
CA ARG A 137 -6.32 8.94 4.80
C ARG A 137 -5.02 8.16 4.81
N LEU A 138 -3.94 8.84 4.44
CA LEU A 138 -2.58 8.33 4.47
C LEU A 138 -1.95 8.72 5.81
N ALA A 139 -1.51 7.72 6.55
CA ALA A 139 -0.92 7.81 7.86
C ALA A 139 0.58 7.50 7.81
N VAL A 140 1.31 8.03 8.78
CA VAL A 140 2.72 7.73 9.01
C VAL A 140 2.86 6.25 9.40
N ALA A 141 3.88 5.56 8.88
CA ALA A 141 4.15 4.16 9.22
C ALA A 141 4.80 3.98 10.59
N ASP A 142 5.78 4.83 10.89
CA ASP A 142 6.44 4.92 12.18
C ASP A 142 6.67 6.40 12.48
N ASP A 143 6.23 6.82 13.66
CA ASP A 143 6.16 8.22 14.07
C ASP A 143 7.40 8.66 14.88
N ASP A 144 8.43 7.81 14.96
CA ASP A 144 9.71 8.15 15.56
C ASP A 144 10.38 9.31 14.78
N PRO A 145 10.76 10.41 15.47
CA PRO A 145 11.28 11.62 14.82
C PRO A 145 12.62 11.42 14.10
N ALA A 146 13.36 10.35 14.37
CA ALA A 146 14.58 10.06 13.62
C ALA A 146 14.29 9.46 12.23
N LEU A 147 13.11 8.88 12.03
CA LEU A 147 12.71 8.26 10.76
C LEU A 147 12.12 9.29 9.80
N ALA A 148 12.22 9.02 8.49
CA ALA A 148 11.80 9.95 7.45
C ALA A 148 10.27 10.00 7.24
N HIS A 149 9.51 9.05 7.78
CA HIS A 149 8.10 8.87 7.45
C HIS A 149 7.26 10.13 7.68
N ARG A 150 7.36 10.75 8.86
CA ARG A 150 6.57 11.94 9.20
C ARG A 150 6.97 13.13 8.34
N ASP A 151 8.27 13.41 8.24
CA ASP A 151 8.79 14.54 7.45
C ASP A 151 8.34 14.46 6.00
N ASN A 152 8.46 13.28 5.39
CA ASN A 152 8.04 13.05 4.02
C ASN A 152 6.52 13.21 3.86
N LEU A 153 5.71 12.68 4.78
CA LEU A 153 4.26 12.79 4.70
C LEU A 153 3.79 14.24 4.85
N MET A 154 4.40 14.99 5.77
CA MET A 154 4.12 16.42 5.95
C MET A 154 4.55 17.24 4.73
N LEU A 155 5.68 16.89 4.11
CA LEU A 155 6.14 17.53 2.89
C LEU A 155 5.17 17.27 1.73
N LEU A 156 4.74 16.02 1.51
CA LEU A 156 3.74 15.67 0.50
C LEU A 156 2.41 16.41 0.71
N ALA A 157 2.01 16.64 1.97
CA ALA A 157 0.81 17.42 2.29
C ALA A 157 0.87 18.89 1.82
N THR A 158 2.07 19.41 1.51
CA THR A 158 2.27 20.76 0.94
C THR A 158 2.14 20.83 -0.58
N ALA A 159 1.78 19.72 -1.24
CA ALA A 159 1.65 19.63 -2.70
C ALA A 159 0.28 19.06 -3.13
N PRO A 160 -0.84 19.69 -2.75
CA PRO A 160 -2.16 19.27 -3.23
C PRO A 160 -2.24 19.36 -4.77
N GLY A 161 -3.02 18.48 -5.38
CA GLY A 161 -3.14 18.31 -6.83
C GLY A 161 -2.07 17.40 -7.44
N THR A 162 -1.02 17.04 -6.68
CA THR A 162 -0.01 16.08 -7.16
C THR A 162 -0.63 14.69 -7.30
N ARG A 163 -0.46 14.08 -8.47
CA ARG A 163 -0.86 12.69 -8.72
C ARG A 163 0.33 11.76 -8.50
N LEU A 164 0.14 10.74 -7.68
CA LEU A 164 1.17 9.77 -7.32
C LEU A 164 0.62 8.35 -7.42
N ARG A 165 1.50 7.42 -7.78
CA ARG A 165 1.32 6.02 -7.41
C ARG A 165 1.79 5.83 -5.99
N ILE A 166 1.03 5.10 -5.20
CA ILE A 166 1.37 4.79 -3.82
C ILE A 166 1.28 3.29 -3.57
N ILE A 167 2.09 2.85 -2.61
CA ILE A 167 1.96 1.55 -1.95
C ILE A 167 1.65 1.83 -0.49
N GLY A 168 0.53 1.30 -0.01
CA GLY A 168 0.09 1.48 1.37
C GLY A 168 -0.38 0.17 1.98
N ARG A 169 -0.35 0.11 3.31
CA ARG A 169 -0.91 -1.01 4.07
C ARG A 169 -2.23 -0.59 4.70
N LEU A 170 -3.25 -1.43 4.59
CA LEU A 170 -4.56 -1.13 5.17
C LEU A 170 -4.50 -1.11 6.69
N VAL A 171 -5.06 -0.05 7.30
CA VAL A 171 -5.19 0.08 8.75
C VAL A 171 -6.68 0.07 9.11
N PRO A 172 -7.14 -0.79 10.02
CA PRO A 172 -8.52 -0.77 10.50
C PRO A 172 -8.89 0.62 11.07
N ALA A 173 -9.90 1.26 10.47
CA ALA A 173 -10.41 2.55 10.92
C ALA A 173 -11.86 2.76 10.44
N PRO A 174 -12.62 3.72 11.02
CA PRO A 174 -13.99 4.04 10.58
C PRO A 174 -14.09 4.58 9.14
N HIS A 175 -12.96 4.96 8.56
CA HIS A 175 -12.84 5.49 7.22
C HIS A 175 -11.64 4.85 6.52
N PRO A 176 -11.59 4.84 5.17
CA PRO A 176 -10.46 4.29 4.43
C PRO A 176 -9.14 4.91 4.90
N ARG A 177 -8.27 4.09 5.49
CA ARG A 177 -7.00 4.53 6.08
C ARG A 177 -5.89 3.57 5.67
N LEU A 178 -4.80 4.13 5.16
CA LEU A 178 -3.60 3.40 4.80
C LEU A 178 -2.40 3.98 5.55
N THR A 179 -1.51 3.11 6.00
CA THR A 179 -0.13 3.50 6.29
C THR A 179 0.62 3.63 4.96
N LEU A 180 1.17 4.81 4.67
CA LEU A 180 1.92 5.04 3.43
C LEU A 180 3.34 4.46 3.54
N LEU A 181 3.70 3.57 2.61
CA LEU A 181 4.99 2.87 2.62
C LEU A 181 5.93 3.38 1.52
N ALA A 182 5.43 3.50 0.30
CA ALA A 182 6.19 3.99 -0.84
C ALA A 182 5.31 4.86 -1.74
N CYS A 183 5.92 5.76 -2.50
CA CYS A 183 5.25 6.49 -3.57
C CYS A 183 6.14 6.65 -4.80
N SER A 184 5.54 6.97 -5.96
CA SER A 184 6.30 7.49 -7.09
C SER A 184 6.90 8.83 -6.72
N HIS A 185 8.01 9.19 -7.35
CA HIS A 185 8.62 10.50 -7.17
C HIS A 185 7.69 11.58 -7.73
N PRO A 186 7.42 12.68 -7.01
CA PRO A 186 6.47 13.69 -7.47
C PRO A 186 6.83 14.37 -8.79
N THR A 187 8.10 14.33 -9.20
CA THR A 187 8.60 14.93 -10.45
C THR A 187 9.04 13.93 -11.52
N GLY A 188 8.91 12.61 -11.32
CA GLY A 188 9.44 11.64 -12.29
C GLY A 188 9.12 10.17 -12.01
N GLU A 189 9.81 9.28 -12.75
CA GLU A 189 9.54 7.83 -12.74
C GLU A 189 10.26 7.06 -11.63
N SER A 190 11.09 7.72 -10.82
CA SER A 190 11.75 7.07 -9.67
C SER A 190 10.73 6.78 -8.56
N THR A 191 11.12 5.92 -7.63
CA THR A 191 10.29 5.54 -6.48
C THR A 191 10.96 5.98 -5.20
N VAL A 192 10.13 6.31 -4.22
CA VAL A 192 10.51 6.83 -2.91
C VAL A 192 9.98 5.86 -1.87
N ASP A 193 10.89 5.27 -1.09
CA ASP A 193 10.52 4.56 0.13
C ASP A 193 10.40 5.56 1.26
N LEU A 194 9.21 5.68 1.87
CA LEU A 194 8.93 6.72 2.85
C LEU A 194 9.72 6.54 4.15
N GLY A 195 10.28 5.35 4.41
CA GLY A 195 11.11 5.06 5.57
C GLY A 195 12.60 5.28 5.33
N PHE A 196 13.08 5.11 4.10
CA PHE A 196 14.52 5.14 3.78
C PHE A 196 14.98 6.37 3.02
N ASP A 197 14.11 6.95 2.21
CA ASP A 197 14.40 8.12 1.40
C ASP A 197 13.89 9.38 2.09
N ARG A 198 14.58 10.50 1.89
CA ARG A 198 14.16 11.81 2.38
C ARG A 198 13.83 12.69 1.20
N LEU A 199 12.56 13.08 1.13
CA LEU A 199 12.11 14.08 0.18
C LEU A 199 12.49 15.47 0.68
N SER A 200 12.77 16.35 -0.26
CA SER A 200 13.03 17.76 -0.05
C SER A 200 12.01 18.61 -0.82
N ARG A 201 11.94 19.91 -0.50
CA ARG A 201 11.04 20.83 -1.19
C ARG A 201 11.32 20.91 -2.71
N ALA A 202 12.55 20.65 -3.14
CA ALA A 202 12.94 20.64 -4.55
C ALA A 202 12.39 19.41 -5.32
N ASP A 203 11.99 18.37 -4.58
CA ASP A 203 11.43 17.14 -5.16
C ASP A 203 9.93 17.23 -5.41
N LEU A 204 9.28 18.33 -4.98
CA LEU A 204 7.87 18.59 -5.22
C LEU A 204 7.67 19.38 -6.52
N PRO A 205 6.60 19.13 -7.27
CA PRO A 205 6.28 19.90 -8.45
C PRO A 205 6.11 21.39 -8.08
N ASP A 206 6.67 22.27 -8.93
CA ASP A 206 6.43 23.70 -8.81
C ASP A 206 4.92 23.96 -9.00
N PRO A 207 4.24 24.64 -8.06
CA PRO A 207 2.81 24.95 -8.20
C PRO A 207 2.45 25.73 -9.47
N VAL A 208 3.43 26.31 -10.17
CA VAL A 208 3.23 27.07 -11.42
C VAL A 208 3.59 26.24 -12.68
N ALA A 209 4.17 25.05 -12.53
CA ALA A 209 4.55 24.21 -13.66
C ALA A 209 3.33 23.51 -14.29
N PRO A 210 3.22 23.45 -15.63
CA PRO A 210 2.11 22.78 -16.30
C PRO A 210 2.15 21.26 -16.08
N VAL A 211 1.15 20.75 -15.38
CA VAL A 211 0.98 19.32 -15.09
C VAL A 211 0.46 18.60 -16.34
N HIS A 212 1.15 17.56 -16.80
CA HIS A 212 0.64 16.68 -17.84
C HIS A 212 -0.27 15.63 -17.21
N SER A 213 -1.58 15.77 -17.40
CA SER A 213 -2.57 14.82 -16.90
C SER A 213 -2.53 13.50 -17.69
N ALA A 214 -2.53 12.37 -16.99
CA ALA A 214 -2.95 11.08 -17.56
C ALA A 214 -4.45 11.15 -17.97
N PRO A 215 -4.87 10.42 -19.02
CA PRO A 215 -6.22 10.53 -19.59
C PRO A 215 -7.30 10.20 -18.56
N ASP A 216 -8.29 11.08 -18.48
CA ASP A 216 -9.45 10.95 -17.58
C ASP A 216 -10.30 9.74 -17.97
N ARG A 217 -10.64 8.92 -16.98
CA ARG A 217 -11.60 7.82 -17.12
C ARG A 217 -12.89 8.24 -16.40
N PRO A 218 -14.06 8.18 -17.05
CA PRO A 218 -15.29 8.77 -16.50
C PRO A 218 -15.75 8.03 -15.23
N GLY A 219 -15.85 8.77 -14.13
CA GLY A 219 -16.37 8.30 -12.83
C GLY A 219 -17.90 8.39 -12.77
N GLY A 220 -18.53 7.31 -12.30
CA GLY A 220 -19.98 7.26 -12.03
C GLY A 220 -20.36 7.90 -10.69
N PRO A 221 -21.63 8.33 -10.52
CA PRO A 221 -22.08 9.06 -9.34
C PRO A 221 -22.07 8.21 -8.06
N GLY A 222 -21.75 8.89 -6.95
CA GLY A 222 -21.48 8.31 -5.63
C GLY A 222 -22.65 7.54 -5.03
N ALA A 223 -22.39 6.26 -4.75
CA ALA A 223 -23.26 5.41 -3.94
C ALA A 223 -22.91 5.58 -2.46
N GLU A 224 -23.93 5.64 -1.61
CA GLU A 224 -23.80 5.51 -0.16
C GLU A 224 -23.00 4.25 0.20
N SER A 225 -22.24 4.32 1.28
CA SER A 225 -21.36 3.24 1.75
C SER A 225 -22.10 1.89 1.71
N PRO A 226 -21.63 0.87 0.98
CA PRO A 226 -22.29 -0.44 0.91
C PRO A 226 -22.36 -1.15 2.28
N LEU A 227 -21.66 -0.62 3.29
CA LEU A 227 -21.75 -1.07 4.68
C LEU A 227 -23.09 -0.73 5.34
N HIS A 228 -23.88 0.21 4.80
CA HIS A 228 -25.18 0.57 5.38
C HIS A 228 -26.16 -0.62 5.41
N LEU A 229 -26.02 -1.57 4.49
CA LEU A 229 -26.80 -2.81 4.47
C LEU A 229 -26.39 -3.76 5.60
N LEU A 230 -25.11 -3.79 5.94
CA LEU A 230 -24.59 -4.57 7.06
C LEU A 230 -24.93 -3.92 8.40
N GLU A 231 -24.83 -2.59 8.50
CA GLU A 231 -25.24 -1.81 9.67
C GLU A 231 -26.72 -2.04 9.98
N ARG A 232 -27.60 -1.90 8.98
CA ARG A 232 -29.04 -2.16 9.12
C ARG A 232 -29.32 -3.60 9.59
N ARG A 233 -28.54 -4.57 9.11
CA ARG A 233 -28.73 -5.98 9.47
C ARG A 233 -28.23 -6.28 10.89
N VAL A 234 -27.15 -5.65 11.32
CA VAL A 234 -26.68 -5.70 12.71
C VAL A 234 -27.74 -5.10 13.63
N GLU A 235 -28.25 -3.91 13.31
CA GLU A 235 -29.31 -3.24 14.07
C GLU A 235 -30.58 -4.10 14.17
N GLN A 236 -30.98 -4.79 13.10
CA GLN A 236 -32.15 -5.68 13.11
C GLN A 236 -31.93 -6.99 13.87
N THR A 237 -30.68 -7.47 13.98
CA THR A 237 -30.36 -8.75 14.64
C THR A 237 -30.25 -8.60 16.15
N VAL A 238 -29.85 -7.42 16.65
CA VAL A 238 -29.73 -7.13 18.10
C VAL A 238 -31.04 -7.37 18.86
N PRO A 239 -32.23 -6.95 18.39
CA PRO A 239 -33.49 -7.27 19.06
C PRO A 239 -34.06 -8.65 18.70
N ALA A 240 -33.84 -9.17 17.49
CA ALA A 240 -34.50 -10.38 16.98
C ALA A 240 -33.75 -11.70 17.25
N GLY A 241 -32.48 -11.61 17.66
CA GLY A 241 -31.63 -12.77 17.95
C GLY A 241 -31.16 -13.52 16.69
N ARG A 242 -30.23 -14.47 16.91
CA ARG A 242 -29.50 -15.17 15.84
C ARG A 242 -30.40 -15.88 14.81
N ALA A 243 -31.58 -16.35 15.22
CA ALA A 243 -32.52 -17.04 14.34
C ALA A 243 -33.05 -16.16 13.19
N ALA A 244 -33.05 -14.84 13.35
CA ALA A 244 -33.53 -13.90 12.33
C ALA A 244 -32.59 -13.80 11.10
N LEU A 245 -31.31 -14.16 11.24
CA LEU A 245 -30.33 -14.06 10.15
C LEU A 245 -30.68 -14.95 8.94
N GLY A 246 -31.35 -16.09 9.19
CA GLY A 246 -31.80 -17.01 8.14
C GLY A 246 -33.04 -16.55 7.38
N MET A 247 -33.81 -15.60 7.93
CA MET A 247 -35.04 -15.06 7.32
C MET A 247 -34.78 -13.84 6.44
N LEU A 248 -33.63 -13.16 6.62
CA LEU A 248 -33.28 -11.89 5.97
C LEU A 248 -32.63 -12.02 4.58
N GLY A 249 -32.66 -13.22 3.96
CA GLY A 249 -32.18 -13.44 2.58
C GLY A 249 -30.69 -13.20 2.35
N ASP A 250 -30.22 -13.43 1.11
CA ASP A 250 -28.83 -13.24 0.69
C ASP A 250 -28.55 -11.78 0.32
N VAL A 251 -27.48 -11.20 0.90
CA VAL A 251 -27.01 -9.84 0.65
C VAL A 251 -26.68 -9.61 -0.83
N THR A 252 -26.23 -10.65 -1.54
CA THR A 252 -25.93 -10.53 -2.98
C THR A 252 -27.17 -10.35 -3.86
N ALA A 253 -28.34 -10.78 -3.37
CA ALA A 253 -29.62 -10.61 -4.07
C ALA A 253 -30.22 -9.22 -3.84
N GLU A 254 -29.93 -8.62 -2.69
CA GLU A 254 -30.42 -7.29 -2.31
C GLU A 254 -29.56 -6.17 -2.92
N ALA A 255 -28.24 -6.35 -2.96
CA ALA A 255 -27.33 -5.48 -3.70
C ALA A 255 -27.60 -5.45 -5.21
N ARG A 256 -28.25 -6.48 -5.78
CA ARG A 256 -28.66 -6.54 -7.20
C ARG A 256 -29.97 -5.80 -7.52
N ARG A 257 -30.72 -5.33 -6.50
CA ARG A 257 -32.00 -4.61 -6.66
C ARG A 257 -31.85 -3.09 -6.56
N LEU A 258 -30.66 -2.60 -6.21
CA LEU A 258 -30.26 -1.20 -6.19
C LEU A 258 -29.49 -0.88 -7.48
#